data_AF-A0A6L7KIV5-F1
#
_entry.id   AF-A0A6L7KIV5-F1
#
_cell.length_a   1.000
_cell.length_b   1.000
_cell.length_c   1.000
_cell.angle_alpha   90.00
_cell.angle_beta   90.00
_cell.angle_gamma   90.00
#
_symmetry.space_group_name_H-M   'P 1'
#
loop_
_entity.id
_entity.type
_entity.pdbx_description
1 polymer ?
#
loop_
_entity_poly.entity_id
_entity_poly.type
_entity_poly.pdbx_seq_one_letter_code
_entity_poly.pdbx_strand_id
1 'polypeptide(L)'
;MTEPIVLANLSKQAKAATESVDALLARAIGRVRYLASENDEVSSALLDREQTAAHGLAWFATCAQALRQMQGWAERLESKGRFGEVERLTHQIAFGEYLSQIVGGIPMSQHEIVRPWDLGLSPEDLQETLSPDTLALARNGNSQAARMRLVELIRTMAGDIVYGATGLDDELEMIREQFRRFARDRIEPFAHDWHLNDELIPMDVIEDLAGMGVFGLTIPEEYGGVGLSRTAMVVVSEELSRGYIGTGSLGTRSEIAAELILTGGTEEQKARWLPGLASGEILP
;
A
#
# COMPACT_ATOMS: atom_id res chain seq x y z
N MET A 1 28.31 -4.73 -26.28
CA MET A 1 26.83 -4.64 -26.29
C MET A 1 26.43 -4.09 -24.93
N THR A 2 25.79 -2.92 -24.89
CA THR A 2 25.23 -2.38 -23.63
C THR A 2 24.08 -3.28 -23.21
N GLU A 3 24.10 -3.77 -21.96
CA GLU A 3 22.98 -4.53 -21.41
C GLU A 3 21.67 -3.73 -21.49
N PRO A 4 20.52 -4.38 -21.75
CA PRO A 4 19.24 -3.68 -21.79
C PRO A 4 18.91 -3.08 -20.42
N ILE A 5 18.37 -1.86 -20.40
CA ILE A 5 18.04 -1.14 -19.15
C ILE A 5 16.99 -1.92 -18.34
N VAL A 6 16.01 -2.52 -19.04
CA VAL A 6 15.07 -3.47 -18.46
C VAL A 6 15.65 -4.88 -18.59
N LEU A 7 15.73 -5.60 -17.48
CA LEU A 7 16.27 -6.95 -17.41
C LEU A 7 15.44 -7.91 -18.28
N ALA A 8 16.13 -8.70 -19.11
CA ALA A 8 15.49 -9.59 -20.09
C ALA A 8 14.64 -10.70 -19.44
N ASN A 9 15.06 -11.22 -18.28
CA ASN A 9 14.39 -12.31 -17.57
C ASN A 9 13.64 -11.85 -16.31
N LEU A 10 13.23 -10.57 -16.26
CA LEU A 10 12.68 -9.93 -15.06
C LEU A 10 11.57 -10.74 -14.39
N SER A 11 10.51 -11.12 -15.12
CA SER A 11 9.36 -11.82 -14.53
C SER A 11 9.75 -13.16 -13.90
N LYS A 12 10.65 -13.91 -14.54
CA LYS A 12 11.16 -15.18 -14.01
C LYS A 12 12.03 -14.97 -12.77
N GLN A 13 12.94 -13.98 -12.81
CA GLN A 13 13.83 -13.66 -11.70
C GLN A 13 13.07 -13.15 -10.47
N ALA A 14 12.08 -12.29 -10.69
CA ALA A 14 11.23 -11.75 -9.63
C ALA A 14 10.38 -12.83 -8.97
N LYS A 15 9.76 -13.73 -9.75
CA LYS A 15 9.03 -14.88 -9.20
C LYS A 15 9.91 -15.77 -8.32
N ALA A 16 11.09 -16.16 -8.82
CA ALA A 16 12.05 -16.94 -8.03
C ALA A 16 12.52 -16.19 -6.78
N ALA A 17 12.69 -14.87 -6.87
CA ALA A 17 13.03 -14.03 -5.72
C ALA A 17 11.93 -14.01 -4.66
N THR A 18 10.65 -13.92 -5.05
CA THR A 18 9.51 -14.01 -4.11
C THR A 18 9.52 -15.35 -3.38
N GLU A 19 9.73 -16.47 -4.08
CA GLU A 19 9.81 -17.81 -3.49
C GLU A 19 10.99 -17.93 -2.50
N SER A 20 12.17 -17.43 -2.87
CA SER A 20 13.34 -17.37 -1.98
C SER A 20 13.09 -16.51 -0.74
N VAL A 21 12.47 -15.33 -0.89
CA VAL A 21 12.16 -14.45 0.25
C VAL A 21 11.14 -15.09 1.19
N ASP A 22 10.13 -15.78 0.66
CA ASP A 22 9.13 -16.49 1.46
C ASP A 22 9.76 -17.62 2.29
N ALA A 23 10.69 -18.37 1.69
CA ALA A 23 11.45 -19.39 2.42
C ALA A 23 12.33 -18.76 3.53
N LEU A 24 12.93 -17.60 3.28
CA LEU A 24 13.76 -16.91 4.28
C LEU A 24 12.91 -16.33 5.41
N LEU A 25 11.75 -15.77 5.09
CA LEU A 25 10.77 -15.32 6.08
C LEU A 25 10.31 -16.48 6.96
N ALA A 26 10.04 -17.66 6.40
CA ALA A 26 9.67 -18.84 7.18
C ALA A 26 10.77 -19.25 8.18
N ARG A 27 12.04 -19.18 7.78
CA ARG A 27 13.17 -19.38 8.70
C ARG A 27 13.18 -18.30 9.79
N ALA A 28 13.02 -17.03 9.44
CA ALA A 28 13.00 -15.92 10.39
C ALA A 28 11.87 -16.06 11.43
N ILE A 29 10.66 -16.45 11.00
CA ILE A 29 9.53 -16.74 11.90
C ILE A 29 9.93 -17.83 12.90
N GLY A 30 10.58 -18.90 12.45
CA GLY A 30 11.06 -19.98 13.34
C GLY A 30 12.09 -19.50 14.36
N ARG A 31 13.05 -18.66 13.94
CA ARG A 31 14.08 -18.10 14.81
C ARG A 31 13.51 -17.15 15.86
N VAL A 32 12.66 -16.21 15.44
CA VAL A 32 12.03 -15.25 16.35
C VAL A 32 11.06 -15.95 17.30
N ARG A 33 10.31 -16.94 16.83
CA ARG A 33 9.48 -17.77 17.70
C ARG A 33 10.30 -18.46 18.78
N TYR A 34 11.45 -19.02 18.45
CA TYR A 34 12.35 -19.62 19.44
C TYR A 34 12.83 -18.61 20.50
N LEU A 35 13.13 -17.37 20.11
CA LEU A 35 13.54 -16.31 21.04
C LEU A 35 12.39 -15.84 21.95
N ALA A 36 11.16 -15.86 21.44
CA ALA A 36 9.97 -15.28 22.07
C ALA A 36 9.05 -16.31 22.75
N SER A 37 9.42 -17.59 22.83
CA SER A 37 8.58 -18.64 23.40
C SER A 37 9.17 -19.25 24.68
N GLU A 38 8.29 -19.61 25.62
CA GLU A 38 8.60 -20.39 26.81
C GLU A 38 7.60 -21.55 26.90
N ASN A 39 8.07 -22.78 27.15
CA ASN A 39 7.23 -23.98 27.17
C ASN A 39 6.36 -24.14 25.89
N ASP A 40 6.94 -23.87 24.72
CA ASP A 40 6.30 -23.91 23.39
C ASP A 40 5.16 -22.89 23.14
N GLU A 41 4.90 -22.00 24.11
CA GLU A 41 3.94 -20.90 23.99
C GLU A 41 4.65 -19.56 23.85
N VAL A 42 4.05 -18.64 23.08
CA VAL A 42 4.58 -17.29 22.92
C VAL A 42 4.42 -16.53 24.24
N SER A 43 5.53 -16.03 24.78
CA SER A 43 5.56 -15.28 26.04
C SER A 43 5.57 -13.78 25.77
N SER A 44 4.63 -13.04 26.36
CA SER A 44 4.58 -11.58 26.25
C SER A 44 5.85 -10.92 26.80
N ALA A 45 6.36 -11.41 27.94
CA ALA A 45 7.58 -10.90 28.54
C ALA A 45 8.82 -11.12 27.64
N LEU A 46 8.87 -12.26 26.92
CA LEU A 46 9.94 -12.51 25.96
C LEU A 46 9.78 -11.69 24.69
N LEU A 47 8.56 -11.49 24.19
CA LEU A 47 8.31 -10.57 23.07
C LEU A 47 8.74 -9.14 23.39
N ASP A 48 8.44 -8.65 24.60
CA ASP A 48 8.87 -7.31 25.05
C ASP A 48 10.39 -7.22 25.17
N ARG A 49 11.05 -8.28 25.67
CA ARG A 49 12.51 -8.33 25.76
C ARG A 49 13.17 -8.36 24.37
N GLU A 50 12.59 -9.13 23.44
CA GLU A 50 13.09 -9.33 22.08
C GLU A 50 12.37 -8.43 21.06
N GLN A 51 11.93 -7.24 21.49
CA GLN A 51 11.06 -6.36 20.70
C GLN A 51 11.66 -5.98 19.35
N THR A 52 12.99 -5.78 19.27
CA THR A 52 13.69 -5.52 18.00
C THR A 52 13.47 -6.66 17.01
N ALA A 53 13.55 -7.92 17.46
CA ALA A 53 13.34 -9.08 16.61
C ALA A 53 11.86 -9.25 16.24
N ALA A 54 10.94 -8.98 17.19
CA ALA A 54 9.50 -9.07 16.96
C ALA A 54 8.99 -8.02 15.95
N HIS A 55 9.34 -6.75 16.16
CA HIS A 55 9.03 -5.67 15.21
C HIS A 55 9.77 -5.86 13.89
N GLY A 56 11.05 -6.24 13.97
CA GLY A 56 11.87 -6.54 12.82
C GLY A 56 11.27 -7.61 11.91
N LEU A 57 10.68 -8.67 12.50
CA LEU A 57 9.97 -9.70 11.76
C LEU A 57 8.74 -9.14 11.05
N ALA A 58 7.99 -8.23 11.69
CA ALA A 58 6.84 -7.57 11.06
C ALA A 58 7.27 -6.72 9.84
N TRP A 59 8.39 -6.00 9.93
CA TRP A 59 8.97 -5.26 8.81
C TRP A 59 9.47 -6.18 7.69
N PHE A 60 10.17 -7.27 8.03
CA PHE A 60 10.55 -8.28 7.04
C PHE A 60 9.32 -8.85 6.33
N ALA A 61 8.31 -9.27 7.08
CA ALA A 61 7.07 -9.80 6.53
C ALA A 61 6.36 -8.79 5.62
N THR A 62 6.40 -7.50 5.97
CA THR A 62 5.88 -6.41 5.15
C THR A 62 6.62 -6.31 3.82
N CYS A 63 7.96 -6.33 3.82
CA CYS A 63 8.77 -6.33 2.61
C CYS A 63 8.52 -7.57 1.73
N ALA A 64 8.44 -8.75 2.34
CA ALA A 64 8.12 -10.00 1.63
C ALA A 64 6.72 -9.93 0.98
N GLN A 65 5.73 -9.43 1.71
CA GLN A 65 4.38 -9.25 1.19
C GLN A 65 4.34 -8.20 0.07
N ALA A 66 5.10 -7.11 0.17
CA ALA A 66 5.21 -6.11 -0.88
C ALA A 66 5.75 -6.72 -2.19
N LEU A 67 6.83 -7.53 -2.11
CA LEU A 67 7.37 -8.24 -3.27
C LEU A 67 6.34 -9.21 -3.88
N ARG A 68 5.60 -9.94 -3.04
CA ARG A 68 4.51 -10.83 -3.50
C ARG A 68 3.42 -10.06 -4.23
N GLN A 69 2.97 -8.93 -3.69
CA GLN A 69 1.94 -8.10 -4.33
C GLN A 69 2.44 -7.46 -5.62
N MET A 70 3.69 -6.99 -5.66
CA MET A 70 4.32 -6.46 -6.88
C MET A 70 4.41 -7.51 -7.98
N GLN A 71 4.82 -8.74 -7.66
CA GLN A 71 4.84 -9.85 -8.62
C GLN A 71 3.43 -10.19 -9.11
N GLY A 72 2.45 -10.28 -8.20
CA GLY A 72 1.07 -10.56 -8.58
C GLY A 72 0.46 -9.45 -9.45
N TRP A 73 0.79 -8.19 -9.20
CA TRP A 73 0.41 -7.06 -10.06
C TRP A 73 1.03 -7.17 -11.45
N ALA A 74 2.33 -7.46 -11.54
CA ALA A 74 3.01 -7.67 -12.82
C ALA A 74 2.38 -8.81 -13.63
N GLU A 75 2.12 -9.96 -13.01
CA GLU A 75 1.48 -11.12 -13.67
C GLU A 75 0.08 -10.79 -14.20
N ARG A 76 -0.73 -10.08 -13.41
CA ARG A 76 -2.07 -9.64 -13.85
C ARG A 76 -1.98 -8.68 -15.03
N LEU A 77 -1.08 -7.70 -15.00
CA LEU A 77 -0.90 -6.77 -16.11
C LEU A 77 -0.35 -7.46 -17.35
N GLU A 78 0.60 -8.39 -17.19
CA GLU A 78 1.19 -9.15 -18.30
C GLU A 78 0.11 -9.99 -18.99
N SER A 79 -0.77 -10.65 -18.23
CA SER A 79 -1.91 -11.41 -18.77
C SER A 79 -2.90 -10.55 -19.58
N LYS A 80 -2.98 -9.25 -19.27
CA LYS A 80 -3.84 -8.27 -19.95
C LYS A 80 -3.10 -7.49 -21.05
N GLY A 81 -1.81 -7.77 -21.30
CA GLY A 81 -0.99 -7.01 -22.25
C GLY A 81 -0.72 -5.56 -21.83
N ARG A 82 -0.85 -5.25 -20.53
CA ARG A 82 -0.69 -3.90 -19.94
C ARG A 82 0.61 -3.73 -19.14
N PHE A 83 1.52 -4.71 -19.19
CA PHE A 83 2.81 -4.64 -18.49
C PHE A 83 3.90 -3.99 -19.38
N GLY A 84 3.79 -2.67 -19.51
CA GLY A 84 4.65 -1.85 -20.37
C GLY A 84 6.02 -1.52 -19.75
N GLU A 85 6.72 -0.58 -20.38
CA GLU A 85 8.08 -0.20 -19.96
C GLU A 85 8.10 0.44 -18.56
N VAL A 86 7.14 1.32 -18.26
CA VAL A 86 6.99 1.96 -16.95
C VAL A 86 6.78 0.90 -15.87
N GLU A 87 5.87 -0.04 -16.11
CA GLU A 87 5.53 -1.08 -15.14
C GLU A 87 6.72 -2.02 -14.90
N ARG A 88 7.41 -2.42 -15.96
CA ARG A 88 8.61 -3.25 -15.86
C ARG A 88 9.74 -2.56 -15.09
N LEU A 89 9.97 -1.27 -15.31
CA LEU A 89 10.97 -0.51 -14.58
C LEU A 89 10.61 -0.34 -13.11
N THR A 90 9.35 0.02 -12.81
CA THR A 90 8.85 0.11 -11.43
C THR A 90 9.00 -1.22 -10.71
N HIS A 91 8.60 -2.31 -11.35
CA HIS A 91 8.74 -3.68 -10.81
C HIS A 91 10.21 -4.04 -10.54
N GLN A 92 11.10 -3.81 -11.51
CA GLN A 92 12.53 -4.10 -11.40
C GLN A 92 13.21 -3.30 -10.28
N ILE A 93 12.90 -2.01 -10.19
CA ILE A 93 13.45 -1.11 -9.17
C ILE A 93 12.94 -1.53 -7.78
N ALA A 94 11.64 -1.79 -7.64
CA ALA A 94 11.05 -2.25 -6.38
C ALA A 94 11.69 -3.55 -5.89
N PHE A 95 11.84 -4.54 -6.77
CA PHE A 95 12.53 -5.79 -6.43
C PHE A 95 13.99 -5.57 -6.04
N GLY A 96 14.74 -4.79 -6.82
CA GLY A 96 16.14 -4.49 -6.50
C GLY A 96 16.31 -3.81 -5.14
N GLU A 97 15.44 -2.84 -4.83
CA GLU A 97 15.46 -2.10 -3.57
C GLU A 97 15.07 -2.99 -2.38
N TYR A 98 13.91 -3.64 -2.43
CA TYR A 98 13.39 -4.42 -1.30
C TYR A 98 14.25 -5.65 -1.01
N LEU A 99 14.80 -6.31 -2.04
CA LEU A 99 15.75 -7.40 -1.84
C LEU A 99 17.06 -6.90 -1.22
N SER A 100 17.55 -5.73 -1.64
CA SER A 100 18.76 -5.13 -1.04
C SER A 100 18.54 -4.78 0.43
N GLN A 101 17.35 -4.27 0.79
CA GLN A 101 16.99 -4.00 2.19
C GLN A 101 16.83 -5.30 3.00
N ILE A 102 16.19 -6.33 2.44
CA ILE A 102 16.09 -7.65 3.11
C ILE A 102 17.47 -8.22 3.42
N VAL A 103 18.44 -8.07 2.51
CA VAL A 103 19.81 -8.58 2.69
C VAL A 103 20.66 -7.68 3.59
N GLY A 104 20.58 -6.36 3.42
CA GLY A 104 21.49 -5.38 4.03
C GLY A 104 20.97 -4.69 5.28
N GLY A 105 19.65 -4.67 5.47
CA GLY A 105 18.96 -4.04 6.59
C GLY A 105 17.74 -3.25 6.14
N ILE A 106 16.61 -3.45 6.82
CA ILE A 106 15.34 -2.74 6.58
C ILE A 106 15.24 -1.58 7.58
N PRO A 107 15.09 -0.33 7.12
CA PRO A 107 14.89 0.81 8.01
C PRO A 107 13.47 0.79 8.58
N MET A 108 13.34 0.49 9.88
CA MET A 108 12.07 0.60 10.63
C MET A 108 11.78 2.05 11.02
N SER A 109 12.86 2.80 11.29
CA SER A 109 12.89 4.25 11.44
C SER A 109 14.18 4.79 10.85
N GLN A 110 14.43 6.10 10.96
CA GLN A 110 15.71 6.69 10.51
C GLN A 110 16.92 6.16 11.30
N HIS A 111 16.71 5.65 12.52
CA HIS A 111 17.79 5.21 13.42
C HIS A 111 17.71 3.73 13.78
N GLU A 112 16.62 3.04 13.42
CA GLU A 112 16.41 1.63 13.71
C GLU A 112 16.42 0.85 12.40
N ILE A 113 17.49 0.09 12.18
CA ILE A 113 17.66 -0.76 11.01
C ILE A 113 17.69 -2.21 11.49
N VAL A 114 16.65 -2.97 11.16
CA VAL A 114 16.63 -4.42 11.42
C VAL A 114 17.45 -5.12 10.35
N ARG A 115 18.38 -5.97 10.77
CA ARG A 115 19.19 -6.81 9.89
C ARG A 115 18.85 -8.27 10.07
N PRO A 116 19.21 -9.14 9.12
CA PRO A 116 18.87 -10.56 9.22
C PRO A 116 19.33 -11.24 10.52
N TRP A 117 20.49 -10.88 11.04
CA TRP A 117 21.01 -11.43 12.30
C TRP A 117 20.26 -10.93 13.54
N ASP A 118 19.58 -9.77 13.47
CA ASP A 118 18.68 -9.32 14.53
C ASP A 118 17.41 -10.21 14.60
N LEU A 119 17.13 -10.98 13.53
CA LEU A 119 16.09 -12.00 13.47
C LEU A 119 16.62 -13.42 13.73
N GLY A 120 17.89 -13.56 14.13
CA GLY A 120 18.54 -14.85 14.34
C GLY A 120 18.88 -15.63 13.07
N LEU A 121 18.91 -14.97 11.90
CA LEU A 121 19.38 -15.57 10.65
C LEU A 121 20.91 -15.47 10.54
N SER A 122 21.55 -16.56 10.12
CA SER A 122 22.99 -16.56 9.85
C SER A 122 23.32 -16.22 8.39
N PRO A 123 24.57 -15.86 8.06
CA PRO A 123 25.00 -15.70 6.67
C PRO A 123 24.74 -16.95 5.81
N GLU A 124 24.86 -18.13 6.39
CA GLU A 124 24.55 -19.41 5.73
C GLU A 124 23.05 -19.54 5.43
N ASP A 125 22.17 -19.14 6.35
CA ASP A 125 20.72 -19.11 6.11
C ASP A 125 20.37 -18.27 4.87
N LEU A 126 21.05 -17.12 4.69
CA LEU A 126 20.87 -16.27 3.51
C LEU A 126 21.40 -16.94 2.24
N GLN A 127 22.61 -17.50 2.29
CA GLN A 127 23.25 -18.14 1.13
C GLN A 127 22.49 -19.38 0.65
N GLU A 128 21.93 -20.17 1.57
CA GLU A 128 21.15 -21.37 1.24
C GLU A 128 19.79 -21.03 0.64
N THR A 129 19.21 -19.90 1.03
CA THR A 129 17.81 -19.57 0.70
C THR A 129 17.69 -18.60 -0.48
N LEU A 130 18.60 -17.63 -0.58
CA LEU A 130 18.59 -16.64 -1.66
C LEU A 130 19.40 -17.14 -2.85
N SER A 131 18.73 -17.39 -3.96
CA SER A 131 19.39 -17.86 -5.18
C SER A 131 20.40 -16.83 -5.73
N PRO A 132 21.42 -17.26 -6.51
CA PRO A 132 22.32 -16.33 -7.20
C PRO A 132 21.58 -15.30 -8.07
N ASP A 133 20.48 -15.69 -8.70
CA ASP A 133 19.64 -14.80 -9.50
C ASP A 133 18.91 -13.76 -8.63
N THR A 134 18.42 -14.17 -7.45
CA THR A 134 17.83 -13.25 -6.46
C THR A 134 18.84 -12.21 -5.99
N LEU A 135 20.07 -12.64 -5.68
CA LEU A 135 21.16 -11.74 -5.28
C LEU A 135 21.64 -10.86 -6.43
N ALA A 136 21.56 -11.34 -7.68
CA ALA A 136 21.84 -10.52 -8.86
C ALA A 136 20.75 -9.46 -9.06
N LEU A 137 19.47 -9.81 -8.87
CA LEU A 137 18.35 -8.87 -8.94
C LEU A 137 18.43 -7.81 -7.84
N ALA A 138 18.79 -8.18 -6.61
CA ALA A 138 19.05 -7.23 -5.53
C ALA A 138 20.10 -6.18 -5.94
N ARG A 139 21.24 -6.65 -6.47
CA ARG A 139 22.37 -5.77 -6.86
C ARG A 139 22.07 -4.90 -8.08
N ASN A 140 21.34 -5.42 -9.06
CA ASN A 140 21.24 -4.80 -10.39
C ASN A 140 19.85 -4.23 -10.71
N GLY A 141 18.81 -4.60 -9.96
CA GLY A 141 17.42 -4.21 -10.25
C GLY A 141 17.20 -2.71 -10.10
N ASN A 142 17.65 -2.13 -8.98
CA ASN A 142 17.60 -0.69 -8.75
C ASN A 142 18.88 0.00 -9.27
N SER A 143 19.13 -0.09 -10.58
CA SER A 143 20.29 0.55 -11.21
C SER A 143 20.06 2.04 -11.51
N GLN A 144 21.16 2.80 -11.65
CA GLN A 144 21.08 4.20 -12.08
C GLN A 144 20.39 4.34 -13.44
N ALA A 145 20.67 3.45 -14.38
CA ALA A 145 20.07 3.47 -15.71
C ALA A 145 18.55 3.23 -15.64
N ALA A 146 18.09 2.27 -14.83
CA ALA A 146 16.67 2.01 -14.66
C ALA A 146 15.93 3.21 -14.04
N ARG A 147 16.51 3.82 -12.98
CA ARG A 147 15.93 5.02 -12.36
C ARG A 147 15.84 6.19 -13.32
N MET A 148 16.92 6.47 -14.06
CA MET A 148 16.94 7.58 -15.02
C MET A 148 15.92 7.36 -16.13
N ARG A 149 15.79 6.13 -16.65
CA ARG A 149 14.79 5.79 -17.66
C ARG A 149 13.36 5.95 -17.13
N LEU A 150 13.08 5.49 -15.91
CA LEU A 150 11.77 5.67 -15.30
C LEU A 150 11.43 7.16 -15.13
N VAL A 151 12.39 7.99 -14.69
CA VAL A 151 12.20 9.44 -14.58
C VAL A 151 11.92 10.09 -15.93
N GLU A 152 12.61 9.68 -16.99
CA GLU A 152 12.32 10.16 -18.36
C GLU A 152 10.87 9.86 -18.76
N LEU A 153 10.40 8.63 -18.51
CA LEU A 153 9.03 8.22 -18.82
C LEU A 153 8.01 9.03 -17.98
N ILE A 154 8.23 9.16 -16.67
CA ILE A 154 7.39 9.96 -15.77
C ILE A 154 7.24 11.40 -16.28
N ARG A 155 8.30 12.01 -16.80
CA ARG A 155 8.25 13.37 -17.38
C ARG A 155 7.40 13.44 -18.64
N THR A 156 7.36 12.37 -19.45
CA THR A 156 6.49 12.30 -20.64
C THR A 156 5.01 12.09 -20.29
N MET A 157 4.74 11.58 -19.08
CA MET A 157 3.39 11.34 -18.53
C MET A 157 2.87 12.55 -17.73
N ALA A 158 3.36 13.76 -18.03
CA ALA A 158 2.94 14.97 -17.36
C ALA A 158 1.46 15.24 -17.64
N GLY A 159 0.61 15.10 -16.62
CA GLY A 159 -0.84 15.27 -16.71
C GLY A 159 -1.61 14.04 -16.24
N ASP A 160 -0.99 12.86 -16.34
CA ASP A 160 -1.56 11.60 -15.88
C ASP A 160 -1.82 11.64 -14.37
N ILE A 161 -2.85 10.91 -13.94
CA ILE A 161 -3.23 10.85 -12.52
C ILE A 161 -2.21 10.00 -11.75
N VAL A 162 -1.82 8.87 -12.35
CA VAL A 162 -0.91 7.84 -11.82
C VAL A 162 0.18 7.52 -12.85
N TYR A 163 1.36 7.13 -12.38
CA TYR A 163 2.48 6.73 -13.24
C TYR A 163 2.51 5.20 -13.41
N GLY A 164 2.02 4.75 -14.56
CA GLY A 164 1.87 3.34 -14.90
C GLY A 164 0.49 2.80 -14.55
N ALA A 165 0.14 1.65 -15.13
CA ALA A 165 -1.15 1.02 -14.93
C ALA A 165 -1.30 0.44 -13.51
N THR A 166 -2.36 0.81 -12.81
CA THR A 166 -2.69 0.28 -11.48
C THR A 166 -3.11 -1.19 -11.53
N GLY A 167 -3.72 -1.61 -12.64
CA GLY A 167 -4.33 -2.93 -12.81
C GLY A 167 -5.75 -3.06 -12.25
N LEU A 168 -6.33 -1.95 -11.76
CA LEU A 168 -7.75 -1.85 -11.40
C LEU A 168 -8.64 -1.97 -12.64
N ASP A 169 -9.92 -2.23 -12.41
CA ASP A 169 -10.94 -2.20 -13.46
C ASP A 169 -11.25 -0.77 -13.90
N ASP A 170 -11.92 -0.65 -15.04
CA ASP A 170 -12.20 0.65 -15.67
C ASP A 170 -13.19 1.47 -14.84
N GLU A 171 -14.08 0.84 -14.08
CA GLU A 171 -15.04 1.53 -13.19
C GLU A 171 -14.31 2.24 -12.05
N LEU A 172 -13.34 1.58 -11.40
CA LEU A 172 -12.50 2.17 -10.37
C LEU A 172 -11.62 3.29 -10.93
N GLU A 173 -11.12 3.18 -12.16
CA GLU A 173 -10.38 4.27 -12.79
C GLU A 173 -11.29 5.48 -13.14
N MET A 174 -12.55 5.24 -13.50
CA MET A 174 -13.53 6.33 -13.66
C MET A 174 -13.82 7.04 -12.32
N ILE A 175 -13.94 6.27 -11.23
CA ILE A 175 -14.06 6.84 -9.87
C ILE A 175 -12.81 7.67 -9.54
N ARG A 176 -11.62 7.16 -9.86
CA ARG A 176 -10.36 7.89 -9.67
C ARG A 176 -10.38 9.23 -10.40
N GLU A 177 -10.77 9.25 -11.67
CA GLU A 177 -10.84 10.47 -12.47
C GLU A 177 -11.83 11.49 -11.90
N GLN A 178 -12.99 11.02 -11.43
CA GLN A 178 -14.01 11.87 -10.82
C GLN A 178 -13.46 12.56 -9.56
N PHE A 179 -12.90 11.81 -8.62
CA PHE A 179 -12.43 12.37 -7.36
C PHE A 179 -11.12 13.13 -7.50
N ARG A 180 -10.27 12.78 -8.47
CA ARG A 180 -9.09 13.58 -8.81
C ARG A 180 -9.50 14.97 -9.30
N ARG A 181 -10.52 15.05 -10.16
CA ARG A 181 -11.05 16.31 -10.65
C ARG A 181 -11.62 17.14 -9.51
N PHE A 182 -12.43 16.53 -8.64
CA PHE A 182 -12.94 17.20 -7.45
C PHE A 182 -11.81 17.76 -6.59
N ALA A 183 -10.77 16.97 -6.31
CA ALA A 183 -9.62 17.44 -5.53
C ALA A 183 -8.89 18.62 -6.18
N ARG A 184 -8.65 18.57 -7.50
CA ARG A 184 -8.01 19.67 -8.24
C ARG A 184 -8.84 20.95 -8.27
N ASP A 185 -10.16 20.83 -8.30
CA ASP A 185 -11.06 21.97 -8.51
C ASP A 185 -11.56 22.59 -7.20
N ARG A 186 -11.75 21.77 -6.15
CA ARG A 186 -12.43 22.16 -4.89
C ARG A 186 -11.55 22.08 -3.65
N ILE A 187 -10.38 21.42 -3.73
CA ILE A 187 -9.52 21.21 -2.56
C ILE A 187 -8.15 21.88 -2.73
N GLU A 188 -7.37 21.45 -3.72
CA GLU A 188 -5.98 21.88 -3.94
C GLU A 188 -5.80 23.41 -4.01
N PRO A 189 -6.66 24.18 -4.71
CA PRO A 189 -6.50 25.63 -4.81
C PRO A 189 -6.76 26.38 -3.50
N PHE A 190 -7.50 25.78 -2.57
CA PHE A 190 -7.99 26.43 -1.35
C PHE A 190 -7.29 25.95 -0.07
N ALA A 191 -6.67 24.77 -0.09
CA ALA A 191 -6.03 24.17 1.07
C ALA A 191 -4.95 25.05 1.71
N HIS A 192 -4.24 25.87 0.92
CA HIS A 192 -3.26 26.81 1.44
C HIS A 192 -3.92 27.93 2.27
N ASP A 193 -5.05 28.48 1.80
CA ASP A 193 -5.77 29.54 2.50
C ASP A 193 -6.40 29.01 3.79
N TRP A 194 -6.99 27.81 3.77
CA TRP A 194 -7.49 27.16 4.99
C TRP A 194 -6.39 27.05 6.05
N HIS A 195 -5.18 26.67 5.63
CA HIS A 195 -4.03 26.59 6.53
C HIS A 195 -3.60 27.96 7.07
N LEU A 196 -3.47 28.97 6.20
CA LEU A 196 -3.05 30.32 6.62
C LEU A 196 -4.02 30.97 7.60
N ASN A 197 -5.31 30.66 7.47
CA ASN A 197 -6.38 31.23 8.29
C ASN A 197 -6.73 30.38 9.53
N ASP A 198 -6.10 29.22 9.72
CA ASP A 198 -6.44 28.26 10.78
C ASP A 198 -7.94 27.85 10.75
N GLU A 199 -8.44 27.62 9.54
CA GLU A 199 -9.85 27.30 9.30
C GLU A 199 -10.08 25.79 9.19
N LEU A 200 -11.25 25.34 9.65
CA LEU A 200 -11.74 24.01 9.34
C LEU A 200 -12.02 23.88 7.84
N ILE A 201 -12.04 22.64 7.33
CA ILE A 201 -12.54 22.37 5.98
C ILE A 201 -13.95 22.97 5.87
N PRO A 202 -14.19 23.87 4.91
CA PRO A 202 -15.48 24.54 4.75
C PRO A 202 -16.64 23.55 4.60
N MET A 203 -17.80 23.92 5.15
CA MET A 203 -18.99 23.06 5.12
C MET A 203 -19.50 22.83 3.70
N ASP A 204 -19.30 23.76 2.76
CA ASP A 204 -19.69 23.57 1.35
C ASP A 204 -18.91 22.42 0.70
N VAL A 205 -17.63 22.21 1.06
CA VAL A 205 -16.85 21.04 0.62
C VAL A 205 -17.43 19.75 1.19
N ILE A 206 -17.87 19.77 2.45
CA ILE A 206 -18.51 18.61 3.10
C ILE A 206 -19.84 18.29 2.42
N GLU A 207 -20.66 19.31 2.15
CA GLU A 207 -21.94 19.19 1.45
C GLU A 207 -21.74 18.67 0.01
N ASP A 208 -20.72 19.15 -0.70
CA ASP A 208 -20.36 18.63 -2.02
C ASP A 208 -20.00 17.13 -1.96
N LEU A 209 -19.17 16.72 -0.99
CA LEU A 209 -18.79 15.31 -0.79
C LEU A 209 -19.98 14.42 -0.40
N ALA A 210 -20.90 14.94 0.41
CA ALA A 210 -22.17 14.28 0.73
C ALA A 210 -23.03 14.07 -0.52
N GLY A 211 -23.18 15.11 -1.35
CA GLY A 211 -23.89 15.04 -2.63
C GLY A 211 -23.27 14.06 -3.63
N MET A 212 -21.96 13.81 -3.52
CA MET A 212 -21.23 12.80 -4.29
C MET A 212 -21.32 11.39 -3.68
N GLY A 213 -21.99 11.20 -2.54
CA GLY A 213 -22.19 9.91 -1.88
C GLY A 213 -20.98 9.38 -1.10
N VAL A 214 -19.97 10.23 -0.81
CA VAL A 214 -18.72 9.80 -0.18
C VAL A 214 -18.96 9.20 1.21
N PHE A 215 -19.86 9.78 2.00
CA PHE A 215 -20.13 9.32 3.37
C PHE A 215 -20.90 7.99 3.43
N GLY A 216 -21.63 7.65 2.36
CA GLY A 216 -22.37 6.40 2.22
C GLY A 216 -21.75 5.40 1.27
N LEU A 217 -20.51 5.61 0.82
CA LEU A 217 -19.94 4.91 -0.33
C LEU A 217 -19.96 3.37 -0.17
N THR A 218 -19.63 2.88 1.03
CA THR A 218 -19.60 1.45 1.36
C THR A 218 -20.78 0.99 2.21
N ILE A 219 -21.69 1.91 2.55
CA ILE A 219 -22.91 1.58 3.30
C ILE A 219 -23.89 0.88 2.34
N PRO A 220 -24.56 -0.22 2.75
CA PRO A 220 -25.54 -0.90 1.92
C PRO A 220 -26.68 0.02 1.46
N GLU A 221 -27.19 -0.23 0.25
CA GLU A 221 -28.29 0.55 -0.34
C GLU A 221 -29.56 0.55 0.53
N GLU A 222 -29.84 -0.53 1.27
CA GLU A 222 -30.99 -0.61 2.19
C GLU A 222 -30.96 0.43 3.32
N TYR A 223 -29.78 0.97 3.61
CA TYR A 223 -29.57 2.05 4.58
C TYR A 223 -29.26 3.38 3.89
N GLY A 224 -29.54 3.54 2.60
CA GLY A 224 -29.34 4.78 1.86
C GLY A 224 -27.91 5.04 1.39
N GLY A 225 -27.02 4.06 1.46
CA GLY A 225 -25.66 4.15 0.91
C GLY A 225 -25.60 3.76 -0.57
N VAL A 226 -24.36 3.73 -1.11
CA VAL A 226 -24.08 3.39 -2.52
C VAL A 226 -23.75 1.90 -2.69
N GLY A 227 -23.32 1.21 -1.62
CA GLY A 227 -23.00 -0.22 -1.66
C GLY A 227 -21.75 -0.59 -2.48
N LEU A 228 -20.82 0.35 -2.70
CA LEU A 228 -19.57 0.08 -3.43
C LEU A 228 -18.55 -0.68 -2.57
N SER A 229 -17.56 -1.25 -3.26
CA SER A 229 -16.49 -2.03 -2.63
C SER A 229 -15.55 -1.18 -1.77
N ARG A 230 -14.85 -1.83 -0.83
CA ARG A 230 -13.74 -1.21 -0.09
C ARG A 230 -12.64 -0.68 -1.02
N THR A 231 -12.41 -1.33 -2.16
CA THR A 231 -11.43 -0.85 -3.15
C THR A 231 -11.88 0.47 -3.78
N ALA A 232 -13.18 0.67 -4.04
CA ALA A 232 -13.68 1.97 -4.46
C ALA A 232 -13.41 3.04 -3.39
N MET A 233 -13.64 2.72 -2.12
CA MET A 233 -13.33 3.65 -1.02
C MET A 233 -11.84 3.97 -0.89
N VAL A 234 -10.95 3.00 -1.13
CA VAL A 234 -9.50 3.26 -1.22
C VAL A 234 -9.20 4.27 -2.33
N VAL A 235 -9.74 4.08 -3.53
CA VAL A 235 -9.52 5.02 -4.66
C VAL A 235 -10.05 6.42 -4.33
N VAL A 236 -11.25 6.54 -3.77
CA VAL A 236 -11.80 7.83 -3.34
C VAL A 236 -10.92 8.49 -2.28
N SER A 237 -10.52 7.73 -1.27
CA SER A 237 -9.67 8.22 -0.18
C SER A 237 -8.29 8.64 -0.68
N GLU A 238 -7.68 7.92 -1.62
CA GLU A 238 -6.40 8.27 -2.25
C GLU A 238 -6.48 9.64 -2.93
N GLU A 239 -7.48 9.84 -3.79
CA GLU A 239 -7.57 11.07 -4.59
C GLU A 239 -7.94 12.30 -3.76
N LEU A 240 -8.82 12.16 -2.76
CA LEU A 240 -9.11 13.24 -1.82
C LEU A 240 -7.90 13.57 -0.94
N SER A 241 -7.24 12.54 -0.39
CA SER A 241 -6.05 12.73 0.46
C SER A 241 -4.88 13.34 -0.29
N ARG A 242 -4.76 13.06 -1.59
CA ARG A 242 -3.77 13.71 -2.47
C ARG A 242 -3.97 15.22 -2.56
N GLY A 243 -5.21 15.70 -2.48
CA GLY A 243 -5.52 17.13 -2.39
C GLY A 243 -5.23 17.68 -1.00
N TYR A 244 -5.85 17.10 0.02
CA TYR A 244 -5.60 17.41 1.43
C TYR A 244 -6.07 16.26 2.32
N ILE A 245 -5.19 15.69 3.15
CA ILE A 245 -5.47 14.48 3.97
C ILE A 245 -6.73 14.59 4.84
N GLY A 246 -7.08 15.80 5.29
CA GLY A 246 -8.30 16.04 6.07
C GLY A 246 -9.57 15.70 5.27
N THR A 247 -9.59 15.96 3.96
CA THR A 247 -10.76 15.67 3.11
C THR A 247 -10.95 14.18 2.84
N GLY A 248 -9.88 13.42 2.65
CA GLY A 248 -9.97 11.95 2.59
C GLY A 248 -10.44 11.37 3.93
N SER A 249 -9.95 11.94 5.03
CA SER A 249 -10.32 11.50 6.39
C SER A 249 -11.81 11.66 6.69
N LEU A 250 -12.50 12.67 6.12
CA LEU A 250 -13.94 12.87 6.27
C LEU A 250 -14.73 11.61 5.86
N GLY A 251 -14.42 11.05 4.69
CA GLY A 251 -15.03 9.80 4.22
C GLY A 251 -14.65 8.61 5.10
N THR A 252 -13.37 8.49 5.48
CA THR A 252 -12.91 7.39 6.35
C THR A 252 -13.59 7.39 7.72
N ARG A 253 -13.97 8.56 8.26
CA ARG A 253 -14.70 8.62 9.54
C ARG A 253 -16.10 8.04 9.42
N SER A 254 -16.85 8.44 8.38
CA SER A 254 -18.16 7.84 8.12
C SER A 254 -18.06 6.34 7.85
N GLU A 255 -17.09 5.92 7.04
CA GLU A 255 -16.87 4.51 6.71
C GLU A 255 -16.68 3.63 7.96
N ILE A 256 -15.79 4.04 8.88
CA ILE A 256 -15.51 3.27 10.09
C ILE A 256 -16.69 3.32 11.07
N ALA A 257 -17.34 4.48 11.22
CA ALA A 257 -18.52 4.60 12.08
C ALA A 257 -19.66 3.71 11.59
N ALA A 258 -19.88 3.66 10.28
CA ALA A 258 -20.87 2.79 9.67
C ALA A 258 -20.51 1.31 9.82
N GLU A 259 -19.24 0.92 9.62
CA GLU A 259 -18.80 -0.47 9.80
C GLU A 259 -18.97 -0.95 11.25
N LEU A 260 -18.71 -0.08 12.23
CA LEU A 260 -18.95 -0.37 13.64
C LEU A 260 -20.43 -0.71 13.89
N ILE A 261 -21.35 0.08 13.33
CA ILE A 261 -22.80 -0.10 13.51
C ILE A 261 -23.31 -1.32 12.70
N LEU A 262 -22.79 -1.53 11.49
CA LEU A 262 -23.13 -2.69 10.67
C LEU A 262 -22.73 -4.00 11.36
N THR A 263 -21.56 -4.02 11.97
CA THR A 263 -20.99 -5.24 12.60
C THR A 263 -21.55 -5.49 13.99
N GLY A 264 -21.70 -4.44 14.81
CA GLY A 264 -22.02 -4.57 16.23
C GLY A 264 -23.38 -4.00 16.66
N GLY A 265 -24.09 -3.30 15.77
CA GLY A 265 -25.34 -2.63 16.09
C GLY A 265 -26.57 -3.53 16.05
N THR A 266 -27.59 -3.19 16.84
CA THR A 266 -28.93 -3.78 16.71
C THR A 266 -29.62 -3.26 15.44
N GLU A 267 -30.69 -3.92 15.00
CA GLU A 267 -31.46 -3.47 13.83
C GLU A 267 -32.04 -2.06 14.03
N GLU A 268 -32.45 -1.71 15.25
CA GLU A 268 -32.91 -0.36 15.57
C GLU A 268 -31.78 0.68 15.48
N GLN A 269 -30.55 0.31 15.86
CA GLN A 269 -29.38 1.20 15.72
C GLN A 269 -29.00 1.39 14.26
N LYS A 270 -28.99 0.31 13.47
CA LYS A 270 -28.72 0.37 12.02
C LYS A 270 -29.72 1.27 11.31
N ALA A 271 -31.02 1.02 11.53
CA ALA A 271 -32.10 1.81 10.93
C ALA A 271 -32.09 3.28 11.34
N ARG A 272 -31.62 3.60 12.56
CA ARG A 272 -31.54 4.97 13.07
C ARG A 272 -30.35 5.75 12.52
N TRP A 273 -29.17 5.12 12.45
CA TRP A 273 -27.91 5.86 12.28
C TRP A 273 -27.33 5.77 10.87
N LEU A 274 -27.40 4.60 10.23
CA LEU A 274 -26.77 4.39 8.93
C LEU A 274 -27.30 5.33 7.83
N PRO A 275 -28.62 5.63 7.75
CA PRO A 275 -29.11 6.59 6.76
C PRO A 275 -28.54 8.00 6.92
N GLY A 276 -28.42 8.48 8.16
CA GLY A 276 -27.87 9.82 8.42
C GLY A 276 -26.35 9.89 8.19
N LEU A 277 -25.62 8.80 8.45
CA LEU A 277 -24.21 8.69 8.08
C LEU A 277 -24.06 8.66 6.55
N ALA A 278 -24.91 7.89 5.85
CA ALA A 278 -24.84 7.76 4.40
C ALA A 278 -25.08 9.09 3.68
N SER A 279 -26.03 9.90 4.15
CA SER A 279 -26.34 11.20 3.57
C SER A 279 -25.39 12.33 3.99
N GLY A 280 -24.53 12.10 5.00
CA GLY A 280 -23.71 13.15 5.59
C GLY A 280 -24.46 14.11 6.52
N GLU A 281 -25.75 13.88 6.80
CA GLU A 281 -26.52 14.63 7.81
C GLU A 281 -25.97 14.40 9.23
N ILE A 282 -25.36 13.24 9.46
CA ILE A 282 -24.65 12.89 10.69
C ILE A 282 -23.17 12.78 10.37
N LEU A 283 -22.37 13.67 10.94
CA LEU A 283 -20.91 13.61 10.90
C LEU A 283 -20.40 13.02 12.23
N PRO A 284 -19.79 11.82 12.23
CA PRO A 284 -19.35 11.13 13.44
C PRO A 284 -18.00 11.60 13.99
#